data_AF-A0A6G3C6U2-F1
#
_entry.id   AF-A0A6G3C6U2-F1
#
_cell.length_a   1.000
_cell.length_b   1.000
_cell.length_c   1.000
_cell.angle_alpha   90.00
_cell.angle_beta   90.00
_cell.angle_gamma   90.00
#
_symmetry.space_group_name_H-M   'P 1'
#
loop_
_entity.id
_entity.type
_entity.pdbx_description
1 polymer ?
#
loop_
_entity_poly.entity_id
_entity_poly.type
_entity_poly.pdbx_seq_one_letter_code
_entity_poly.pdbx_strand_id
1 'polypeptide(L)'
;MYSALSPSQLQLLRHLMLAEVPHPDADPVSVAVRDLEEASVPDDVQTLSWMGLLEVRGERLAITPRGRAVHFEAECAVLSTRLAEVSAFADDLQRLAPSLSAELHALRQLANGAWSRTEAMAYVERWAH
;
A
#
# COMPACT_ATOMS: atom_id res chain seq x y z
N MET A 1 -7.32 -19.82 -1.09
CA MET A 1 -6.09 -19.11 -0.69
C MET A 1 -5.60 -18.41 -1.94
N TYR A 2 -5.78 -17.08 -2.05
CA TYR A 2 -5.28 -16.34 -3.22
C TYR A 2 -3.76 -16.23 -3.08
N SER A 3 -3.02 -16.55 -4.14
CA SER A 3 -1.60 -16.20 -4.19
C SER A 3 -1.45 -14.68 -4.08
N ALA A 4 -0.44 -14.22 -3.35
CA ALA A 4 -0.11 -12.80 -3.31
C ALA A 4 0.12 -12.29 -4.74
N LEU A 5 -0.45 -11.13 -5.07
CA LEU A 5 -0.24 -10.50 -6.37
C LEU A 5 1.24 -10.16 -6.57
N SER A 6 1.72 -10.30 -7.81
CA SER A 6 3.07 -9.85 -8.14
C SER A 6 3.18 -8.31 -8.05
N PRO A 7 4.39 -7.75 -7.96
CA PRO A 7 4.59 -6.31 -8.02
C PRO A 7 4.00 -5.66 -9.29
N SER A 8 4.13 -6.32 -10.45
CA SER A 8 3.59 -5.85 -11.73
C SER A 8 2.05 -5.81 -11.72
N GLN A 9 1.40 -6.82 -11.13
CA GLN A 9 -0.05 -6.87 -10.96
C GLN A 9 -0.56 -5.77 -10.04
N LEU A 10 0.12 -5.53 -8.92
CA LEU A 10 -0.22 -4.43 -8.01
C LEU A 10 -0.04 -3.06 -8.68
N GLN A 11 1.00 -2.89 -9.49
CA GLN A 11 1.23 -1.69 -10.26
C GLN A 11 0.09 -1.46 -11.28
N LEU A 12 -0.31 -2.47 -12.04
CA LEU A 12 -1.44 -2.37 -12.96
C LEU A 12 -2.74 -1.97 -12.24
N LEU A 13 -3.06 -2.59 -11.10
CA LEU A 13 -4.23 -2.21 -10.30
C LEU A 13 -4.14 -0.76 -9.81
N ARG A 14 -2.95 -0.30 -9.40
CA ARG A 14 -2.72 1.10 -8.99
C ARG A 14 -2.98 2.09 -10.14
N HIS A 15 -2.60 1.77 -11.37
CA HIS A 15 -2.92 2.64 -12.52
C HIS A 15 -4.43 2.67 -12.81
N LEU A 16 -5.10 1.52 -12.70
CA LEU A 16 -6.54 1.43 -12.92
C LEU A 16 -7.38 2.10 -11.82
N MET A 17 -6.82 2.27 -10.61
CA MET A 17 -7.42 3.09 -9.55
C MET A 17 -7.52 4.58 -9.92
N LEU A 18 -6.61 5.06 -10.79
CA LEU A 18 -6.54 6.47 -11.18
C LEU A 18 -7.39 6.76 -12.42
N ALA A 19 -7.36 5.86 -13.41
CA ALA A 19 -8.12 6.00 -14.64
C ALA A 19 -8.24 4.65 -15.37
N GLU A 20 -9.25 4.52 -16.23
CA GLU A 20 -9.28 3.44 -17.23
C GLU A 20 -8.00 3.47 -18.07
N VAL A 21 -7.48 2.29 -18.41
CA VAL A 21 -6.27 2.12 -19.21
C VAL A 21 -6.66 1.45 -20.53
N PRO A 22 -6.12 1.87 -21.69
CA PRO A 22 -6.31 1.10 -22.93
C PRO A 22 -5.87 -0.35 -22.76
N HIS A 23 -6.53 -1.27 -23.45
CA HIS A 23 -6.06 -2.64 -23.56
C HIS A 23 -4.68 -2.64 -24.22
N PRO A 24 -3.71 -3.45 -23.75
CA PRO A 24 -2.35 -3.47 -24.31
C PRO A 24 -2.34 -3.70 -25.83
N ASP A 25 -3.26 -4.52 -26.35
CA ASP A 25 -3.40 -4.77 -27.79
C ASP A 25 -3.90 -3.55 -28.59
N ALA A 26 -4.58 -2.60 -27.95
CA ALA A 26 -5.14 -1.42 -28.62
C ALA A 26 -4.17 -0.23 -28.63
N ASP A 27 -3.37 -0.06 -27.58
CA ASP A 27 -2.40 1.03 -27.47
C ASP A 27 -1.19 0.64 -26.59
N PRO A 28 -0.19 -0.05 -27.15
CA PRO A 28 1.02 -0.45 -26.43
C PRO A 28 1.86 0.75 -25.98
N VAL A 29 1.76 1.90 -26.66
CA VAL A 29 2.49 3.13 -26.30
C VAL A 29 1.94 3.71 -24.99
N SER A 30 0.62 3.67 -24.78
CA SER A 30 0.00 4.10 -23.51
C SER A 30 0.39 3.24 -22.31
N VAL A 31 0.67 1.95 -22.55
CA VAL A 31 1.17 1.02 -21.53
C VAL A 31 2.60 1.38 -21.11
N ALA A 32 3.48 1.62 -22.09
CA ALA A 32 4.88 2.00 -21.83
C ALA A 32 5.01 3.33 -21.05
N VAL A 33 4.14 4.31 -21.30
CA VAL A 33 4.14 5.61 -20.59
C VAL A 33 3.77 5.49 -19.10
N ARG A 34 3.18 4.37 -18.69
CA ARG A 34 2.77 4.10 -17.31
C ARG A 34 3.79 3.29 -16.52
N ASP A 35 5.03 3.18 -17.02
CA ASP A 35 6.09 2.37 -16.44
C ASP A 35 5.68 0.89 -16.24
N LEU A 36 4.70 0.41 -17.01
CA LEU A 36 4.27 -0.99 -16.98
C LEU A 36 5.24 -1.82 -17.83
N GLU A 37 5.67 -2.96 -17.30
CA GLU A 37 6.56 -3.87 -18.02
C GLU A 37 5.79 -4.55 -19.16
N GLU A 38 5.98 -4.06 -20.39
CA GLU A 38 5.24 -4.43 -21.60
C GLU A 38 5.14 -5.94 -21.82
N ALA A 39 6.20 -6.69 -21.50
CA ALA A 39 6.24 -8.15 -21.62
C ALA A 39 5.31 -8.87 -20.63
N SER A 40 5.05 -8.29 -19.47
CA SER A 40 4.23 -8.88 -18.40
C SER A 40 2.75 -8.50 -18.47
N VAL A 41 2.43 -7.38 -19.13
CA VAL A 41 1.06 -6.81 -19.11
C VAL A 41 0.00 -7.76 -19.68
N PRO A 42 0.20 -8.48 -20.80
CA PRO A 42 -0.82 -9.39 -21.31
C PRO A 42 -1.16 -10.51 -20.31
N ASP A 43 -0.14 -11.12 -19.71
CA ASP A 43 -0.30 -12.20 -18.73
C ASP A 43 -0.93 -11.69 -17.43
N ASP A 44 -0.56 -10.49 -16.98
CA ASP A 44 -1.16 -9.85 -15.81
C ASP A 44 -2.62 -9.46 -16.05
N VAL A 45 -2.95 -8.93 -17.23
CA VAL A 45 -4.33 -8.62 -17.62
C VAL A 45 -5.17 -9.90 -17.64
N GLN A 46 -4.65 -10.97 -18.25
CA GLN A 46 -5.34 -12.26 -18.28
C GLN A 46 -5.55 -12.81 -16.87
N THR A 47 -4.51 -12.84 -16.04
CA THR A 47 -4.55 -13.36 -14.68
C THR A 47 -5.52 -12.58 -13.80
N LEU A 48 -5.43 -11.25 -13.80
CA LEU A 48 -6.30 -10.38 -13.01
C LEU A 48 -7.76 -10.41 -13.50
N SER A 49 -7.98 -10.59 -14.81
CA SER A 49 -9.32 -10.81 -15.37
C SER A 49 -9.93 -12.12 -14.89
N TRP A 50 -9.17 -13.22 -14.93
CA TRP A 50 -9.60 -14.53 -14.39
C TRP A 50 -9.87 -14.47 -12.88
N MET A 51 -9.11 -13.68 -12.13
CA MET A 51 -9.35 -13.44 -10.71
C MET A 51 -10.56 -12.52 -10.45
N GLY A 52 -11.12 -11.88 -11.48
CA GLY A 52 -12.23 -10.93 -11.38
C GLY A 52 -11.83 -9.58 -10.76
N LEU A 53 -10.56 -9.21 -10.82
CA LEU A 53 -10.03 -7.97 -10.25
C LEU A 53 -10.07 -6.80 -11.25
N LEU A 54 -10.06 -7.10 -12.54
CA LEU A 54 -10.32 -6.15 -13.61
C LEU A 54 -11.33 -6.73 -14.61
N GLU A 55 -11.83 -5.87 -15.47
CA GLU A 55 -12.70 -6.24 -16.59
C GLU A 55 -12.28 -5.51 -17.87
N VAL A 56 -12.50 -6.17 -19.01
CA VAL A 56 -12.26 -5.61 -20.34
C VAL A 56 -13.57 -5.04 -20.88
N ARG A 57 -13.59 -3.73 -21.14
CA ARG A 57 -14.71 -2.96 -21.69
C ARG A 57 -14.33 -2.46 -23.08
N GLY A 58 -14.53 -3.31 -24.09
CA GLY A 58 -14.04 -3.03 -25.44
C GLY A 58 -12.51 -2.92 -25.44
N GLU A 59 -11.98 -1.77 -25.86
CA GLU A 59 -10.53 -1.52 -25.91
C GLU A 59 -9.97 -0.94 -24.60
N ARG A 60 -10.70 -1.05 -23.48
CA ARG A 60 -10.29 -0.49 -22.19
C ARG A 60 -10.35 -1.52 -21.07
N LEU A 61 -9.48 -1.31 -20.10
CA LEU A 61 -9.42 -2.02 -18.83
C LEU A 61 -10.03 -1.13 -17.75
N ALA A 62 -10.86 -1.74 -16.91
CA ALA A 62 -11.42 -1.09 -15.73
C ALA A 62 -11.24 -1.98 -14.49
N ILE A 63 -10.93 -1.38 -13.35
CA ILE A 63 -10.84 -2.11 -12.07
C ILE A 63 -12.24 -2.41 -11.52
N THR A 64 -12.46 -3.64 -11.08
CA THR A 64 -13.72 -4.03 -10.44
C THR A 64 -13.76 -3.58 -8.97
N PRO A 65 -14.92 -3.55 -8.29
CA PRO A 65 -14.97 -3.33 -6.85
C PRO A 65 -14.09 -4.29 -6.05
N ARG A 66 -13.98 -5.54 -6.52
CA ARG A 66 -13.11 -6.56 -5.92
C ARG A 66 -11.63 -6.23 -6.13
N GLY A 67 -11.24 -5.80 -7.33
CA GLY A 67 -9.88 -5.32 -7.58
C GLY A 67 -9.50 -4.15 -6.68
N ARG A 68 -10.43 -3.20 -6.46
CA ARG A 68 -10.22 -2.08 -5.53
C ARG A 68 -9.98 -2.56 -4.11
N ALA A 69 -10.77 -3.52 -3.63
CA ALA A 69 -10.61 -4.09 -2.30
C ALA A 69 -9.24 -4.76 -2.12
N VAL A 70 -8.81 -5.56 -3.10
CA VAL A 70 -7.49 -6.23 -3.08
C VAL A 70 -6.35 -5.22 -3.14
N HIS A 71 -6.48 -4.16 -3.94
CA HIS A 71 -5.49 -3.08 -3.98
C HIS A 71 -5.35 -2.39 -2.61
N PHE A 72 -6.46 -2.02 -1.97
CA PHE A 72 -6.41 -1.41 -0.64
C PHE A 72 -5.90 -2.37 0.43
N GLU A 73 -6.22 -3.66 0.36
CA GLU A 73 -5.67 -4.67 1.27
C GLU A 73 -4.14 -4.75 1.18
N ALA A 74 -3.59 -4.74 -0.04
CA ALA A 74 -2.15 -4.72 -0.27
C ALA A 74 -1.49 -3.44 0.26
N GLU A 75 -2.09 -2.27 -0.01
CA GLU A 75 -1.60 -0.98 0.52
C GLU A 75 -1.63 -0.95 2.05
N CYS A 76 -2.72 -1.41 2.66
CA CYS A 76 -2.84 -1.53 4.11
C CYS A 76 -1.79 -2.46 4.70
N ALA A 77 -1.48 -3.59 4.04
CA ALA A 77 -0.43 -4.51 4.49
C ALA A 77 0.95 -3.82 4.47
N VAL A 78 1.30 -3.11 3.40
CA VAL A 78 2.57 -2.37 3.30
C VAL A 78 2.67 -1.28 4.38
N LEU A 79 1.62 -0.49 4.57
CA LEU A 79 1.59 0.55 5.60
C LEU A 79 1.67 -0.03 7.01
N SER A 80 0.99 -1.15 7.27
CA SER A 80 1.04 -1.84 8.56
C SER A 80 2.44 -2.33 8.88
N THR A 81 3.16 -2.91 7.91
CA THR A 81 4.57 -3.30 8.07
C THR A 81 5.45 -2.09 8.42
N ARG A 82 5.30 -0.97 7.71
CA ARG A 82 6.07 0.25 7.99
C ARG A 82 5.79 0.81 9.39
N LEU A 83 4.53 0.79 9.83
CA LEU A 83 4.16 1.24 11.19
C LEU A 83 4.74 0.31 12.27
N ALA A 84 4.79 -0.99 12.01
CA ALA A 84 5.45 -1.96 12.89
C ALA A 84 6.96 -1.70 12.99
N GLU A 85 7.63 -1.41 11.87
CA GLU A 85 9.06 -1.03 11.85
C GLU A 85 9.33 0.24 12.65
N VAL A 86 8.49 1.28 12.52
CA VAL A 86 8.60 2.51 13.32
C VAL A 86 8.47 2.21 14.82
N SER A 87 7.54 1.34 15.19
CA SER A 87 7.34 0.94 16.59
C SER A 87 8.54 0.17 17.14
N ALA A 88 9.08 -0.78 16.36
CA ALA A 88 10.28 -1.53 16.73
C ALA A 88 11.51 -0.64 16.86
N PHE A 89 11.68 0.32 15.94
CA PHE A 89 12.75 1.31 16.03
C PHE A 89 12.64 2.18 17.29
N ALA A 90 11.42 2.55 17.70
CA ALA A 90 11.22 3.25 18.96
C ALA A 90 11.62 2.39 20.18
N ASP A 91 11.38 1.08 20.15
CA ASP A 91 11.85 0.14 21.18
C ASP A 91 13.38 0.05 21.23
N ASP A 92 14.03 0.00 20.07
CA ASP A 92 15.50 0.03 19.96
C ASP A 92 16.08 1.31 20.55
N LEU A 93 15.53 2.47 20.18
CA LEU A 93 15.98 3.76 20.69
C LEU A 93 15.79 3.88 22.20
N GLN A 94 14.69 3.35 22.76
CA GLN A 94 14.43 3.47 24.20
C GLN A 94 15.47 2.68 25.01
N ARG A 95 15.92 1.53 24.48
CA ARG A 95 17.00 0.76 25.09
C ARG A 95 18.33 1.51 25.09
N LEU A 96 18.59 2.30 24.05
CA LEU A 96 19.83 3.07 23.91
C LEU A 96 19.80 4.40 24.67
N ALA A 97 18.64 5.04 24.77
CA ALA A 97 18.43 6.34 25.40
C ALA A 97 17.19 6.32 26.31
N PRO A 98 17.32 5.79 27.55
CA PRO A 98 16.21 5.71 28.50
C PRO A 98 15.58 7.06 28.86
N SER A 99 16.31 8.16 28.70
CA SER A 99 15.80 9.53 28.91
C SER A 99 14.68 9.92 27.94
N LEU A 100 14.53 9.22 26.81
CA LEU A 100 13.48 9.46 25.81
C LEU A 100 12.27 8.52 25.97
N SER A 101 12.12 7.89 27.13
CA SER A 101 11.11 6.86 27.37
C SER A 101 9.68 7.37 27.11
N ALA A 102 9.37 8.61 27.49
CA ALA A 102 8.05 9.19 27.33
C ALA A 102 7.72 9.46 25.85
N GLU A 103 8.67 10.03 25.12
CA GLU A 103 8.60 10.32 23.69
C GLU A 103 8.43 9.05 22.86
N LEU A 104 9.23 8.02 23.17
CA LEU A 104 9.20 6.75 22.43
C LEU A 104 7.95 5.93 22.74
N HIS A 105 7.43 6.04 23.96
CA HIS A 105 6.11 5.49 24.28
C HIS A 105 5.01 6.16 23.46
N ALA A 106 4.98 7.50 23.42
CA ALA A 106 4.01 8.24 22.63
C ALA A 106 4.11 7.91 21.13
N LEU A 107 5.33 7.78 20.60
CA LEU A 107 5.57 7.40 19.21
C LEU A 107 4.98 6.03 18.87
N ARG A 108 5.13 5.02 19.75
CA ARG A 108 4.54 3.69 19.55
C ARG A 108 3.01 3.72 19.55
N GLN A 109 2.40 4.43 20.50
CA GLN A 109 0.94 4.52 20.55
C GLN A 109 0.38 5.23 19.30
N LEU A 110 1.09 6.25 18.80
CA LEU A 110 0.76 6.91 17.55
C LEU A 110 0.93 5.98 16.35
N ALA A 111 2.04 5.25 16.26
CA ALA A 111 2.32 4.33 15.16
C ALA A 111 1.33 3.15 15.11
N ASN A 112 0.89 2.65 16.26
CA ASN A 112 -0.14 1.62 16.36
C ASN A 112 -1.56 2.14 16.09
N GLY A 113 -1.73 3.46 15.90
CA GLY A 113 -3.03 4.09 15.73
C GLY A 113 -3.90 4.11 16.99
N ALA A 114 -3.33 3.79 18.16
CA ALA A 114 -4.03 3.82 19.43
C ALA A 114 -4.26 5.26 19.91
N TRP A 115 -3.33 6.17 19.61
CA TRP A 115 -3.42 7.60 19.92
C TRP A 115 -3.43 8.45 18.65
N SER A 116 -4.19 9.54 18.70
CA SER A 116 -4.01 10.67 17.81
C SER A 116 -2.70 11.41 18.09
N ARG A 117 -2.26 12.24 17.14
CA ARG A 117 -1.10 13.11 17.33
C ARG A 117 -1.24 14.02 18.56
N THR A 118 -2.44 14.52 18.82
CA THR A 118 -2.72 15.41 19.96
C THR A 118 -2.55 14.69 21.29
N GLU A 119 -3.07 13.47 21.42
CA GLU A 119 -2.92 12.65 22.63
C GLU A 119 -1.46 12.28 22.90
N ALA A 120 -0.72 11.91 21.84
CA ALA A 120 0.71 11.62 21.94
C ALA A 120 1.52 12.82 22.45
N MET A 121 1.27 14.02 21.92
CA MET A 121 1.94 15.25 22.37
C MET A 121 1.62 15.60 23.82
N ALA A 122 0.34 15.52 24.21
CA ALA A 122 -0.07 15.81 25.59
C ALA A 122 0.55 14.83 26.60
N TYR A 123 0.80 13.59 26.21
CA TYR A 123 1.54 12.63 27.03
C TYR A 123 3.00 13.06 27.23
N VAL A 124 3.71 13.41 26.15
CA VAL A 124 5.11 13.84 26.21
C VAL A 124 5.27 15.07 27.11
N GLU A 125 4.42 16.09 26.94
CA GLU A 125 4.47 17.32 27.75
C GLU A 125 4.31 17.07 29.26
N ARG A 126 3.64 15.98 29.64
CA ARG A 126 3.40 15.62 31.05
C ARG A 126 4.51 14.77 31.65
N TRP A 127 5.21 13.98 30.83
CA TRP A 127 6.05 12.88 31.32
C TRP A 127 7.50 12.92 30.83
N ALA A 128 7.86 13.80 29.89
CA ALA A 128 9.23 14.00 29.45
C ALA A 128 9.96 14.98 30.40
N HIS A 129 10.39 14.49 31.57
CA HIS A 129 11.17 15.23 32.57
C HIS A 129 12.31 14.38 33.13
#